data_AF-A0A7S1KM86-F1
#
_entry.id   AF-A0A7S1KM86-F1
#
_cell.length_a   1.000
_cell.length_b   1.000
_cell.length_c   1.000
_cell.angle_alpha   90.00
_cell.angle_beta   90.00
_cell.angle_gamma   90.00
#
_symmetry.space_group_name_H-M   'P 1'
#
loop_
_entity.id
_entity.type
_entity.pdbx_description
1 polymer ?
#
loop_
_entity_poly.entity_id
_entity_poly.type
_entity_poly.pdbx_seq_one_letter_code
_entity_poly.pdbx_strand_id
1 'polypeptide(L)'
;PEIAKGTGQYTENVDVYAFGILAMEILLGRLCPFPGASQSNVMEVQQRAVVDAEYRPDVTELDSNFSFLHWMLKSCWNADPAMRPPARDIAKILKSSLYDTNES
;
A
#
# COMPACT_ATOMS: atom_id res chain seq x y z
N PRO A 1 1.60 -7.11 7.67
CA PRO A 1 1.38 -8.58 7.75
C PRO A 1 1.99 -9.19 9.02
N GLU A 2 3.17 -8.73 9.40
CA GLU A 2 3.94 -9.08 10.61
C GLU A 2 3.18 -8.92 11.93
N ILE A 3 2.32 -7.91 12.08
CA ILE A 3 1.48 -7.73 13.28
C ILE A 3 0.45 -8.84 13.39
N ALA A 4 -0.22 -9.17 12.29
CA ALA A 4 -1.18 -10.28 12.24
C ALA A 4 -0.51 -11.67 12.38
N LYS A 5 0.80 -11.79 12.07
CA LYS A 5 1.61 -12.99 12.34
C LYS A 5 2.02 -13.11 13.82
N GLY A 6 1.83 -12.08 14.64
CA GLY A 6 2.29 -12.05 16.04
C GLY A 6 3.82 -12.04 16.19
N THR A 7 4.56 -11.76 15.10
CA THR A 7 6.03 -11.83 15.05
C THR A 7 6.69 -10.45 14.94
N GLY A 8 5.90 -9.40 14.66
CA GLY A 8 6.40 -8.04 14.49
C GLY A 8 6.35 -7.21 15.76
N GLN A 9 7.38 -6.40 15.98
CA GLN A 9 7.28 -5.23 16.84
C GLN A 9 6.54 -4.11 16.09
N TYR A 10 5.75 -3.31 16.80
CA TYR A 10 5.19 -2.09 16.22
C TYR A 10 6.33 -1.13 15.88
N THR A 11 6.52 -0.90 14.59
CA THR A 11 7.55 -0.03 14.03
C THR A 11 6.91 0.89 13.00
N GLU A 12 7.60 1.95 12.58
CA GLU A 12 7.15 2.86 11.52
C GLU A 12 6.77 2.13 10.23
N ASN A 13 7.38 0.98 9.95
CA ASN A 13 7.07 0.17 8.77
C ASN A 13 5.64 -0.37 8.76
N VAL A 14 5.01 -0.53 9.93
CA VAL A 14 3.59 -0.91 10.04
C VAL A 14 2.71 0.23 9.53
N ASP A 15 3.04 1.47 9.90
CA ASP A 15 2.33 2.66 9.43
C ASP A 15 2.52 2.88 7.93
N VAL A 16 3.72 2.62 7.40
CA VAL A 16 4.00 2.66 5.96
C VAL A 16 3.13 1.66 5.19
N TYR A 17 2.93 0.45 5.73
CA TYR A 17 2.04 -0.53 5.12
C TYR A 17 0.60 -0.03 5.09
N ALA A 18 0.09 0.45 6.23
CA ALA A 18 -1.27 0.96 6.35
C ALA A 18 -1.50 2.16 5.42
N PHE A 19 -0.52 3.06 5.32
CA PHE A 19 -0.51 4.18 4.39
C PHE A 19 -0.62 3.71 2.93
N GLY A 20 0.12 2.68 2.52
CA GLY A 20 0.04 2.13 1.16
C GLY A 20 -1.37 1.64 0.80
N ILE A 21 -2.00 0.91 1.72
CA ILE A 21 -3.39 0.42 1.55
C ILE A 21 -4.35 1.60 1.41
N LEU A 22 -4.29 2.56 2.34
CA LEU A 22 -5.14 3.76 2.33
C LEU A 22 -4.96 4.61 1.06
N ALA A 23 -3.71 4.80 0.62
CA ALA A 23 -3.40 5.55 -0.58
C ALA A 23 -4.03 4.91 -1.83
N MET A 24 -4.01 3.58 -1.93
CA MET A 24 -4.69 2.88 -3.02
C MET A 24 -6.21 3.07 -2.97
N GLU A 25 -6.83 2.96 -1.78
CA GLU A 25 -8.27 3.18 -1.60
C GLU A 25 -8.70 4.56 -2.08
N ILE A 26 -7.90 5.59 -1.76
CA ILE A 26 -8.11 6.97 -2.21
C ILE A 26 -7.96 7.07 -3.73
N LEU A 27 -6.87 6.52 -4.30
CA LEU A 27 -6.56 6.65 -5.73
C LEU A 27 -7.57 5.93 -6.62
N LEU A 28 -8.04 4.75 -6.21
CA LEU A 28 -9.02 3.96 -6.98
C LEU A 28 -10.46 4.26 -6.59
N GLY A 29 -10.70 5.06 -5.54
CA GLY A 29 -12.04 5.34 -5.02
C GLY A 29 -12.76 4.10 -4.49
N ARG A 30 -12.02 3.11 -3.98
CA ARG A 30 -12.55 1.79 -3.54
C ARG A 30 -12.41 1.64 -2.04
N LEU A 31 -13.50 1.24 -1.38
CA LEU A 31 -13.51 0.88 0.05
C LEU A 31 -13.18 -0.60 0.30
N CYS A 32 -13.14 -1.43 -0.76
CA CYS A 32 -12.74 -2.83 -0.65
C CYS A 32 -11.49 -3.06 -1.51
N PRO A 33 -10.30 -3.23 -0.89
CA PRO A 33 -9.08 -3.48 -1.64
C PRO A 33 -9.04 -4.85 -2.35
N PHE A 34 -10.03 -5.74 -2.11
CA PHE A 34 -10.04 -7.11 -2.61
C PHE A 34 -11.41 -7.51 -3.18
N PRO A 35 -11.51 -7.86 -4.47
CA PRO A 35 -12.74 -8.37 -5.08
C PRO A 35 -13.21 -9.65 -4.39
N GLY A 36 -14.46 -9.65 -3.89
CA GLY A 36 -15.09 -10.84 -3.27
C GLY A 36 -14.91 -10.98 -1.76
N ALA A 37 -14.09 -10.14 -1.10
CA ALA A 37 -14.14 -10.00 0.35
C ALA A 37 -15.32 -9.09 0.72
N SER A 38 -16.18 -9.53 1.64
CA SER A 38 -17.18 -8.63 2.24
C SER A 38 -16.45 -7.52 3.00
N GLN A 39 -16.94 -6.27 2.91
CA GLN A 39 -16.42 -5.12 3.70
C GLN A 39 -16.33 -5.45 5.21
N SER A 40 -17.13 -6.41 5.68
CA SER A 40 -17.17 -6.84 7.07
C SER A 40 -16.02 -7.78 7.50
N ASN A 41 -15.12 -8.21 6.62
CA ASN A 41 -14.11 -9.23 6.95
C ASN A 41 -12.66 -8.78 6.70
N VAL A 42 -12.29 -7.60 7.21
CA VAL A 42 -10.90 -7.10 7.24
C VAL A 42 -9.92 -8.16 7.78
N MET A 43 -10.38 -8.99 8.74
CA MET A 43 -9.60 -10.08 9.32
C MET A 43 -9.26 -11.17 8.29
N GLU A 44 -10.17 -11.51 7.38
CA GLU A 44 -9.93 -12.49 6.31
C GLU A 44 -8.89 -11.97 5.32
N VAL A 45 -9.01 -10.71 4.93
CA VAL A 45 -8.04 -10.04 4.05
C VAL A 45 -6.65 -10.02 4.68
N GLN A 46 -6.55 -9.64 5.96
CA GLN A 46 -5.29 -9.64 6.69
C GLN A 46 -4.71 -11.04 6.79
N GLN A 47 -5.54 -12.06 7.06
CA GLN A 47 -5.10 -13.44 7.15
C GLN A 47 -4.62 -13.97 5.80
N ARG A 48 -5.29 -13.65 4.69
CA ARG A 48 -4.83 -13.99 3.34
C ARG A 48 -3.52 -13.31 3.00
N ALA A 49 -3.37 -12.01 3.28
CA ALA A 49 -2.11 -11.29 3.06
C ALA A 49 -0.94 -11.81 3.94
N VAL A 50 -1.26 -12.48 5.03
CA VAL A 50 -0.29 -13.17 5.92
C VAL A 50 0.14 -14.51 5.35
N VAL A 51 -0.81 -15.31 4.86
CA VAL A 51 -0.59 -16.65 4.31
C VAL A 51 0.03 -16.59 2.92
N ASP A 52 -0.41 -15.64 2.11
CA ASP A 52 0.05 -15.40 0.75
C ASP A 52 0.66 -14.00 0.63
N ALA A 53 1.98 -13.97 0.42
CA ALA A 53 2.73 -12.73 0.27
C ALA A 53 2.40 -11.98 -1.04
N GLU A 54 1.88 -12.68 -2.04
CA GLU A 54 1.45 -12.11 -3.32
C GLU A 54 0.00 -11.61 -3.27
N TYR A 55 -0.76 -11.97 -2.24
CA TYR A 55 -2.12 -11.47 -2.04
C TYR A 55 -2.09 -9.98 -1.66
N ARG A 56 -2.15 -9.13 -2.68
CA ARG A 56 -2.06 -7.67 -2.59
C ARG A 56 -3.16 -7.00 -3.41
N PRO A 57 -3.50 -5.73 -3.10
CA PRO A 57 -4.52 -5.02 -3.86
C PRO A 57 -4.14 -4.92 -5.34
N ASP A 58 -5.13 -5.10 -6.21
CA ASP A 58 -4.98 -4.91 -7.64
C ASP A 58 -4.95 -3.41 -7.96
N VAL A 59 -3.85 -2.97 -8.57
CA VAL A 59 -3.63 -1.58 -8.99
C VAL A 59 -3.61 -1.42 -10.51
N THR A 60 -4.01 -2.45 -11.28
CA THR A 60 -4.00 -2.42 -12.75
C THR A 60 -4.88 -1.32 -13.35
N GLU A 61 -5.88 -0.85 -12.62
CA GLU A 61 -6.76 0.25 -13.01
C GLU A 61 -6.15 1.64 -12.78
N LEU A 62 -5.06 1.73 -12.01
CA LEU A 62 -4.34 2.97 -11.84
C LEU A 62 -3.65 3.32 -13.17
N ASP A 63 -3.87 4.55 -13.65
CA ASP A 63 -3.29 5.01 -14.92
C ASP A 63 -1.77 4.77 -14.96
N SER A 64 -1.32 4.08 -16.00
CA SER A 64 0.06 3.66 -16.21
C SER A 64 1.01 4.84 -16.42
N ASN A 65 0.49 6.02 -16.77
CA ASN A 65 1.24 7.28 -16.81
C ASN A 65 1.80 7.65 -15.42
N PHE A 66 1.18 7.18 -14.33
CA PHE A 66 1.66 7.38 -12.97
C PHE A 66 2.46 6.17 -12.46
N SER A 67 3.45 5.72 -13.23
CA SER A 67 4.33 4.60 -12.87
C SER A 67 4.99 4.75 -11.49
N PHE A 68 5.25 5.98 -11.03
CA PHE A 68 5.77 6.23 -9.69
C PHE A 68 4.78 5.84 -8.59
N LEU A 69 3.47 6.04 -8.80
CA LEU A 69 2.44 5.64 -7.83
C LEU A 69 2.34 4.11 -7.76
N HIS A 70 2.42 3.42 -8.90
CA HIS A 70 2.49 1.95 -8.95
C HIS A 70 3.67 1.43 -8.11
N TRP A 71 4.86 2.00 -8.31
CA TRP A 71 6.05 1.64 -7.54
C TRP A 71 5.89 1.94 -6.05
N MET A 72 5.39 3.14 -5.72
CA MET A 72 5.21 3.58 -4.33
C MET A 72 4.27 2.64 -3.58
N LEU A 73 3.07 2.39 -4.13
CA LEU A 73 2.08 1.50 -3.53
C LEU A 73 2.67 0.11 -3.30
N LYS A 74 3.29 -0.49 -4.34
CA LYS A 74 3.96 -1.80 -4.25
C LYS A 74 5.04 -1.88 -3.19
N SER A 75 5.81 -0.82 -3.04
CA SER A 75 6.89 -0.74 -2.05
C SER A 75 6.35 -0.59 -0.62
N CYS A 76 5.27 0.18 -0.42
CA CYS A 76 4.66 0.39 0.90
C CYS A 76 4.11 -0.91 1.52
N TRP A 77 3.49 -1.78 0.73
CA TRP A 77 2.90 -3.04 1.22
C TRP A 77 3.76 -4.28 0.96
N ASN A 78 5.08 -4.10 0.87
CA ASN A 78 6.01 -5.22 0.78
C ASN A 78 5.83 -6.19 1.96
N ALA A 79 5.89 -7.50 1.66
CA ALA A 79 5.78 -8.55 2.67
C ALA A 79 6.86 -8.43 3.74
N ASP A 80 8.08 -8.07 3.34
CA ASP A 80 9.19 -7.77 4.24
C ASP A 80 9.12 -6.30 4.70
N PRO A 81 8.92 -6.02 6.00
CA PRO A 81 8.93 -4.66 6.53
C PRO A 81 10.23 -3.91 6.27
N ALA A 82 11.38 -4.59 6.21
CA ALA A 82 12.68 -3.96 5.96
C ALA A 82 12.84 -3.45 4.54
N MET A 83 12.06 -3.98 3.60
CA MET A 83 12.05 -3.57 2.19
C MET A 83 11.08 -2.40 1.93
N ARG A 84 10.33 -1.97 2.95
CA ARG A 84 9.43 -0.82 2.83
C ARG A 84 10.23 0.48 2.91
N PRO A 85 9.90 1.49 2.09
CA PRO A 85 10.59 2.76 2.12
C PRO A 85 10.21 3.56 3.39
N PRO A 86 11.13 4.35 3.96
CA PRO A 86 10.80 5.27 5.04
C PRO A 86 9.73 6.28 4.63
N ALA A 87 8.86 6.68 5.57
CA ALA A 87 7.77 7.62 5.28
C ALA A 87 8.29 8.95 4.70
N ARG A 88 9.46 9.41 5.16
CA ARG A 88 10.13 10.60 4.63
C ARG A 88 10.44 10.52 3.13
N ASP A 89 10.74 9.34 2.60
CA ASP A 89 11.14 9.17 1.21
C ASP A 89 9.91 9.07 0.31
N ILE A 90 8.84 8.41 0.79
CA ILE A 90 7.50 8.47 0.20
C ILE A 90 7.03 9.93 0.07
N ALA A 91 7.14 10.71 1.16
CA ALA A 91 6.72 12.11 1.16
C ALA A 91 7.51 12.97 0.17
N LYS A 92 8.81 12.72 -0.01
CA LYS A 92 9.62 13.42 -1.03
C LYS A 92 9.16 13.08 -2.45
N ILE A 93 8.86 11.82 -2.73
CA ILE A 93 8.38 11.37 -4.05
C ILE A 93 7.06 12.06 -4.38
N LEU A 94 6.09 12.01 -3.45
CA LEU A 94 4.80 12.66 -3.62
C LEU A 94 4.94 14.17 -3.83
N LYS A 95 5.77 14.84 -3.04
CA LYS A 95 6.04 16.28 -3.23
C LYS A 95 6.64 16.58 -4.60
N SER A 96 7.62 15.79 -5.04
CA SER A 96 8.27 16.00 -6.34
C SER A 96 7.24 15.89 -7.48
N SER A 97 6.36 14.89 -7.43
CA SER A 97 5.29 14.75 -8.42
C SER A 97 4.30 15.91 -8.45
N LEU A 98 4.10 16.64 -7.34
CA LEU A 98 3.22 17.82 -7.32
C LEU A 98 3.85 19.02 -7.99
N TYR A 99 5.18 19.14 -7.98
CA TYR A 99 5.88 20.23 -8.67
C TYR A 99 5.92 19.98 -10.17
N ASP A 100 6.08 18.74 -10.61
CA ASP A 100 6.06 18.37 -12.03
C ASP A 100 4.71 18.66 -12.70
N THR A 101 3.59 18.54 -11.96
CA THR A 101 2.24 18.84 -12.51
C THR A 101 1.90 20.33 -12.55
N ASN A 102 2.65 21.20 -11.86
CA ASN A 102 2.37 22.64 -11.79
C ASN A 102 3.09 23.46 -12.86
N GLU A 103 3.90 22.83 -13.72
CA GLU A 103 4.55 23.46 -14.88
C GLU A 103 3.90 23.12 -16.23
N SER A 104 2.68 22.55 -16.23
CA SER A 104 1.90 22.21 -17.44
C SER A 104 0.67 23.09 -17.63
#